data_AF-D8WSH4-F1
#
_entry.id   AF-D8WSH4-F1
#
_cell.length_a   1.000
_cell.length_b   1.000
_cell.length_c   1.000
_cell.angle_alpha   90.00
_cell.angle_beta   90.00
_cell.angle_gamma   90.00
#
_symmetry.space_group_name_H-M   'P 1'
#
loop_
_entity.id
_entity.type
_entity.pdbx_description
1 polymer ?
#
loop_
_entity_poly.entity_id
_entity_poly.type
_entity_poly.pdbx_seq_one_letter_code
_entity_poly.pdbx_strand_id
1 'polypeptide(L)'
;IEHGDVDVVAVNDPFIEPKYAAYMLKYDSTHGRFKGDVQVDGQDLTVNGKKVRFYQERDPANIPWAETGAYYIVESTGVFTTTEKAKAHLKGGAKKVVISAPSADAPMFVMGVNQDSYKSDIEVLSNASCTTNCLAPLAKVINDKYGIVEGLMTTVHSYTATQKTVDGPSA
;
A
#
# COMPACT_ATOMS: atom_id res chain seq x y z
N ILE A 1 -12.72 -0.36 -10.06
CA ILE A 1 -11.93 0.87 -9.81
C ILE A 1 -12.95 2.00 -9.77
N GLU A 2 -13.22 2.55 -8.60
CA GLU A 2 -14.26 3.59 -8.45
C GLU A 2 -13.73 4.99 -8.84
N HIS A 3 -12.40 5.17 -8.90
CA HIS A 3 -11.74 6.41 -9.30
C HIS A 3 -10.98 6.22 -10.63
N GLY A 4 -11.36 6.96 -11.67
CA GLY A 4 -10.82 6.79 -13.04
C GLY A 4 -9.40 7.30 -13.27
N ASP A 5 -8.74 7.84 -12.25
CA ASP A 5 -7.42 8.50 -12.39
C ASP A 5 -6.24 7.54 -12.25
N VAL A 6 -6.48 6.31 -11.76
CA VAL A 6 -5.45 5.28 -11.57
C VAL A 6 -5.94 3.93 -12.04
N ASP A 7 -5.07 3.18 -12.72
CA ASP A 7 -5.34 1.82 -13.16
C ASP A 7 -4.38 0.84 -12.48
N VAL A 8 -4.92 -0.19 -11.84
CA VAL A 8 -4.14 -1.31 -11.31
C VAL A 8 -3.93 -2.30 -12.45
N VAL A 9 -2.71 -2.36 -12.97
CA VAL A 9 -2.35 -3.19 -14.12
C VAL A 9 -1.68 -4.52 -13.72
N ALA A 10 -1.15 -4.60 -12.50
CA ALA A 10 -0.45 -5.77 -12.00
C ALA A 10 -0.53 -5.91 -10.48
N VAL A 11 -0.44 -7.14 -10.00
CA VAL A 11 -0.37 -7.51 -8.57
C VAL A 11 0.70 -8.59 -8.39
N ASN A 12 1.38 -8.60 -7.25
CA ASN A 12 2.30 -9.66 -6.86
C ASN A 12 1.99 -10.14 -5.44
N ASP A 13 1.78 -11.45 -5.25
CA ASP A 13 1.78 -12.06 -3.93
C ASP A 13 2.24 -13.53 -4.02
N PRO A 14 3.41 -13.89 -3.46
CA PRO A 14 3.94 -15.25 -3.54
C PRO A 14 3.16 -16.27 -2.68
N PHE A 15 2.24 -15.82 -1.83
CA PHE A 15 1.45 -16.68 -0.94
C PHE A 15 0.02 -16.90 -1.43
N ILE A 16 -0.38 -16.26 -2.52
CA ILE A 16 -1.75 -16.29 -3.04
C ILE A 16 -1.72 -16.61 -4.54
N GLU A 17 -2.41 -17.66 -4.97
CA GLU A 17 -2.61 -17.96 -6.39
C GLU A 17 -3.80 -17.16 -6.98
N PRO A 18 -3.87 -16.94 -8.31
CA PRO A 18 -4.93 -16.10 -8.93
C PRO A 18 -6.36 -16.51 -8.56
N LYS A 19 -6.65 -17.81 -8.47
CA LYS A 19 -7.98 -18.29 -8.04
C LYS A 19 -8.31 -17.87 -6.62
N TYR A 20 -7.32 -17.92 -5.72
CA TYR A 20 -7.51 -17.50 -4.34
C TYR A 20 -7.59 -15.96 -4.25
N ALA A 21 -6.78 -15.23 -5.02
CA ALA A 21 -6.86 -13.77 -5.10
C ALA A 21 -8.24 -13.31 -5.58
N ALA A 22 -8.80 -13.95 -6.61
CA ALA A 22 -10.15 -13.65 -7.09
C ALA A 22 -11.22 -13.88 -6.01
N TYR A 23 -11.08 -14.94 -5.20
CA TYR A 23 -11.96 -15.19 -4.06
C TYR A 23 -11.82 -14.10 -2.98
N MET A 24 -10.59 -13.77 -2.58
CA MET A 24 -10.31 -12.75 -1.56
C MET A 24 -10.78 -11.36 -1.98
N LEU A 25 -10.64 -11.01 -3.27
CA LEU A 25 -11.18 -9.76 -3.81
C LEU A 25 -12.71 -9.76 -3.80
N LYS A 26 -13.36 -10.90 -4.11
CA LYS A 26 -14.81 -10.99 -4.23
C LYS A 26 -15.53 -10.89 -2.88
N TYR A 27 -14.93 -11.40 -1.81
CA TYR A 27 -15.56 -11.51 -0.49
C TYR A 27 -14.68 -10.89 0.59
N ASP A 28 -15.14 -9.77 1.16
CA ASP A 28 -14.50 -9.11 2.29
C ASP A 28 -15.47 -9.05 3.49
N SER A 29 -15.02 -9.49 4.66
CA SER A 29 -15.85 -9.53 5.88
C SER A 29 -16.10 -8.14 6.48
N THR A 30 -15.25 -7.17 6.19
CA THR A 30 -15.30 -5.80 6.73
C THR A 30 -16.08 -4.88 5.80
N HIS A 31 -15.82 -4.97 4.50
CA HIS A 31 -16.34 -4.06 3.48
C HIS A 31 -17.43 -4.69 2.60
N GLY A 32 -17.73 -5.98 2.78
CA GLY A 32 -18.77 -6.71 2.07
C GLY A 32 -18.30 -7.29 0.73
N ARG A 33 -19.26 -7.60 -0.14
CA ARG A 33 -18.96 -8.18 -1.45
C ARG A 33 -18.46 -7.11 -2.41
N PHE A 34 -17.47 -7.46 -3.23
CA PHE A 34 -17.06 -6.61 -4.35
C PHE A 34 -18.23 -6.41 -5.31
N LYS A 35 -18.52 -5.14 -5.63
CA LYS A 35 -19.65 -4.76 -6.50
C LYS A 35 -19.36 -4.97 -7.98
N GLY A 36 -18.08 -5.07 -8.35
CA GLY A 36 -17.64 -5.33 -9.71
C GLY A 36 -17.55 -6.81 -10.03
N ASP A 37 -17.02 -7.10 -11.21
CA ASP A 37 -16.75 -8.47 -11.66
C ASP A 37 -15.25 -8.80 -11.53
N VAL A 38 -14.96 -10.02 -11.09
CA VAL A 38 -13.60 -10.57 -11.04
C VAL A 38 -13.61 -12.01 -11.52
N GLN A 39 -12.72 -12.30 -12.47
CA GLN A 39 -12.55 -13.61 -13.08
C GLN A 39 -11.06 -13.95 -13.15
N VAL A 40 -10.75 -15.24 -13.17
CA VAL A 40 -9.39 -15.73 -13.44
C VAL A 40 -9.24 -15.91 -14.95
N ASP A 41 -8.18 -15.33 -15.52
CA ASP A 41 -7.80 -15.47 -16.93
C ASP A 41 -6.41 -16.11 -17.02
N GLY A 42 -6.37 -17.45 -17.08
CA GLY A 42 -5.13 -18.20 -17.05
C GLY A 42 -4.39 -18.01 -15.72
N GLN A 43 -3.21 -17.36 -15.79
CA GLN A 43 -2.42 -16.99 -14.61
C GLN A 43 -2.69 -15.56 -14.12
N ASP A 44 -3.63 -14.85 -14.75
CA ASP A 44 -3.93 -13.45 -14.48
C ASP A 44 -5.35 -13.29 -13.92
N LEU A 45 -5.71 -12.05 -13.61
CA LEU A 45 -7.08 -11.68 -13.27
C LEU A 45 -7.67 -10.80 -14.37
N THR A 46 -8.98 -10.91 -14.57
CA THR A 46 -9.77 -9.89 -15.28
C THR A 46 -10.72 -9.25 -14.29
N VAL A 47 -10.58 -7.94 -14.07
CA VAL A 47 -11.37 -7.17 -13.11
C VAL A 47 -12.14 -6.10 -13.87
N ASN A 48 -13.47 -6.17 -13.84
CA ASN A 48 -14.36 -5.30 -14.63
C ASN A 48 -13.97 -5.22 -16.12
N GLY A 49 -13.63 -6.37 -16.72
CA GLY A 49 -13.21 -6.47 -18.12
C GLY A 49 -11.79 -5.97 -18.41
N LYS A 50 -11.05 -5.44 -17.42
CA LYS A 50 -9.64 -5.07 -17.56
C LYS A 50 -8.74 -6.20 -17.08
N LYS A 51 -7.74 -6.56 -17.88
CA LYS A 51 -6.74 -7.55 -17.50
C LYS A 51 -5.76 -6.96 -16.47
N VAL A 52 -5.47 -7.74 -15.43
CA VAL A 52 -4.52 -7.43 -14.36
C VAL A 52 -3.54 -8.59 -14.26
N ARG A 53 -2.28 -8.33 -14.55
CA ARG A 53 -1.22 -9.34 -14.48
C ARG A 53 -1.02 -9.80 -13.04
N PHE A 54 -0.87 -11.11 -12.82
CA PHE A 54 -0.62 -11.63 -11.47
C PHE A 54 0.75 -12.32 -11.42
N TYR A 55 1.57 -11.92 -10.46
CA TYR A 55 2.89 -12.48 -10.18
C TYR A 55 2.93 -13.13 -8.79
N GLN A 56 3.88 -14.04 -8.58
CA GLN A 56 4.07 -14.75 -7.31
C GLN A 56 5.54 -14.79 -6.91
N GLU A 57 6.26 -13.69 -7.14
CA GLU A 57 7.68 -13.57 -6.82
C GLU A 57 7.89 -13.18 -5.36
N ARG A 58 8.88 -13.80 -4.72
CA ARG A 58 9.26 -13.50 -3.33
C ARG A 58 10.28 -12.36 -3.25
N ASP A 59 11.15 -12.25 -4.25
CA ASP A 59 12.09 -11.15 -4.36
C ASP A 59 11.46 -10.03 -5.21
N PRO A 60 11.23 -8.83 -4.63
CA PRO A 60 10.71 -7.69 -5.37
C PRO A 60 11.50 -7.31 -6.62
N ALA A 61 12.79 -7.65 -6.67
CA ALA A 61 13.67 -7.40 -7.81
C ALA A 61 13.34 -8.24 -9.06
N ASN A 62 12.67 -9.38 -8.87
CA ASN A 62 12.33 -10.30 -9.96
C ASN A 62 10.98 -9.98 -10.61
N ILE A 63 10.20 -9.07 -10.04
CA ILE A 63 8.87 -8.74 -10.56
C ILE A 63 9.02 -7.86 -11.80
N PRO A 64 8.59 -8.29 -13.00
CA PRO A 64 8.84 -7.56 -14.24
C PRO A 64 7.79 -6.46 -14.49
N TRP A 65 7.71 -5.47 -13.59
CA TRP A 65 6.74 -4.37 -13.64
C TRP A 65 6.66 -3.65 -14.99
N ALA A 66 7.79 -3.52 -15.70
CA ALA A 66 7.87 -2.91 -17.02
C ALA A 66 6.94 -3.56 -18.06
N GLU A 67 6.67 -4.88 -17.96
CA GLU A 67 5.80 -5.60 -18.91
C GLU A 67 4.38 -5.05 -18.95
N THR A 68 3.92 -4.48 -17.83
CA THR A 68 2.55 -3.99 -17.66
C THR A 68 2.46 -2.47 -17.69
N GLY A 69 3.60 -1.78 -17.78
CA GLY A 69 3.66 -0.33 -17.67
C GLY A 69 3.38 0.19 -16.25
N ALA A 70 3.51 -0.66 -15.22
CA ALA A 70 3.31 -0.26 -13.82
C ALA A 70 4.33 0.80 -13.40
N TYR A 71 3.88 2.06 -13.32
CA TYR A 71 4.74 3.20 -13.02
C TYR A 71 4.97 3.40 -11.52
N TYR A 72 3.87 3.37 -10.76
CA TYR A 72 3.85 3.48 -9.30
C TYR A 72 3.58 2.11 -8.69
N ILE A 73 4.42 1.69 -7.75
CA ILE A 73 4.25 0.45 -7.00
C ILE A 73 3.82 0.79 -5.58
N VAL A 74 2.74 0.16 -5.13
CA VAL A 74 2.33 0.20 -3.73
C VAL A 74 3.00 -0.98 -3.03
N GLU A 75 3.99 -0.68 -2.18
CA GLU A 75 4.66 -1.68 -1.36
C GLU A 75 3.87 -1.85 -0.07
N SER A 76 3.03 -2.89 -0.05
CA SER A 76 2.08 -3.20 1.02
C SER A 76 2.28 -4.57 1.66
N THR A 77 3.47 -5.15 1.54
CA THR A 77 3.82 -6.44 2.17
C THR A 77 4.08 -6.29 3.67
N GLY A 78 4.49 -5.09 4.11
CA GLY A 78 4.93 -4.82 5.47
C GLY A 78 6.37 -5.26 5.79
N VAL A 79 7.10 -5.84 4.82
CA VAL A 79 8.46 -6.36 5.03
C VAL A 79 9.54 -5.50 4.38
N PHE A 80 9.21 -4.81 3.28
CA PHE A 80 10.14 -3.98 2.50
C PHE A 80 9.96 -2.48 2.81
N THR A 81 10.01 -2.11 4.08
CA THR A 81 9.70 -0.74 4.56
C THR A 81 10.89 0.23 4.63
N THR A 82 12.07 -0.18 4.17
CA THR A 82 13.24 0.69 4.03
C THR A 82 13.46 1.06 2.57
N THR A 83 14.16 2.18 2.34
CA THR A 83 14.47 2.70 1.01
C THR A 83 15.24 1.66 0.20
N GLU A 84 16.25 1.03 0.79
CA GLU A 84 17.04 -0.02 0.12
C GLU A 84 16.17 -1.19 -0.34
N LYS A 85 15.32 -1.71 0.56
CA LYS A 85 14.46 -2.86 0.28
C LYS A 85 13.41 -2.53 -0.79
N ALA A 86 12.72 -1.40 -0.65
CA ALA A 86 11.68 -0.96 -1.59
C ALA A 86 12.26 -0.64 -2.99
N LYS A 87 13.51 -0.14 -3.06
CA LYS A 87 14.21 0.11 -4.33
C LYS A 87 14.38 -1.13 -5.20
N ALA A 88 14.26 -2.34 -4.63
CA ALA A 88 14.30 -3.57 -5.40
C ALA A 88 13.25 -3.58 -6.55
N HIS A 89 12.06 -3.00 -6.34
CA HIS A 89 11.05 -2.88 -7.41
C HIS A 89 11.51 -2.06 -8.62
N LEU A 90 12.43 -1.11 -8.45
CA LEU A 90 12.93 -0.29 -9.55
C LEU A 90 13.73 -1.14 -10.56
N LYS A 91 14.33 -2.25 -10.12
CA LYS A 91 15.00 -3.22 -11.02
C LYS A 91 14.01 -3.87 -11.99
N GLY A 92 12.76 -4.08 -11.54
CA GLY A 92 11.65 -4.55 -12.36
C GLY A 92 11.10 -3.53 -13.36
N GLY A 93 11.62 -2.30 -13.34
CA GLY A 93 11.25 -1.22 -14.26
C GLY A 93 10.19 -0.25 -13.74
N ALA A 94 9.75 -0.40 -12.49
CA ALA A 94 8.96 0.60 -11.80
C ALA A 94 9.70 1.94 -11.72
N LYS A 95 8.97 3.06 -11.63
CA LYS A 95 9.54 4.41 -11.53
C LYS A 95 9.45 5.00 -10.15
N LYS A 96 8.40 4.65 -9.40
CA LYS A 96 8.13 5.15 -8.06
C LYS A 96 7.62 4.02 -7.17
N VAL A 97 8.00 4.06 -5.90
CA VAL A 97 7.52 3.12 -4.89
C VAL A 97 6.92 3.90 -3.72
N VAL A 98 5.70 3.57 -3.36
CA VAL A 98 4.95 4.12 -2.22
C VAL A 98 4.80 3.03 -1.18
N ILE A 99 5.53 3.13 -0.08
CA ILE A 99 5.44 2.23 1.07
C ILE A 99 4.15 2.55 1.83
N SER A 100 3.29 1.56 2.05
CA SER A 100 1.99 1.73 2.72
C SER A 100 2.07 1.71 4.26
N ALA A 101 3.25 1.97 4.81
CA ALA A 101 3.55 1.94 6.24
C ALA A 101 4.66 2.96 6.55
N PRO A 102 4.88 3.34 7.82
CA PRO A 102 6.03 4.16 8.19
C PRO A 102 7.34 3.54 7.73
N SER A 103 8.23 4.38 7.22
CA SER A 103 9.59 4.00 6.85
C SER A 103 10.59 4.60 7.82
N ALA A 104 11.65 3.85 8.11
CA ALA A 104 12.74 4.34 8.95
C ALA A 104 13.63 5.38 8.22
N ASP A 105 13.65 5.37 6.89
CA ASP A 105 14.61 6.14 6.09
C ASP A 105 14.00 6.81 4.83
N ALA A 106 12.79 6.42 4.39
CA ALA A 106 12.10 7.08 3.28
C ALA A 106 11.30 8.31 3.76
N PRO A 107 11.24 9.40 2.98
CA PRO A 107 10.43 10.56 3.31
C PRO A 107 8.95 10.19 3.40
N MET A 108 8.28 10.66 4.45
CA MET A 108 6.88 10.39 4.73
C MET A 108 5.98 11.56 4.32
N PHE A 109 4.88 11.25 3.66
CA PHE A 109 3.89 12.23 3.22
C PHE A 109 2.52 11.91 3.79
N VAL A 110 1.79 12.95 4.17
CA VAL A 110 0.39 12.91 4.57
C VAL A 110 -0.36 13.92 3.71
N MET A 111 -1.37 13.43 3.00
CA MET A 111 -2.20 14.24 2.11
C MET A 111 -2.95 15.32 2.90
N GLY A 112 -2.94 16.55 2.39
CA GLY A 112 -3.47 17.73 3.07
C GLY A 112 -2.56 18.35 4.13
N VAL A 113 -1.38 17.77 4.39
CA VAL A 113 -0.44 18.24 5.41
C VAL A 113 0.88 18.69 4.79
N ASN A 114 1.58 17.80 4.08
CA ASN A 114 2.91 18.08 3.53
C ASN A 114 3.15 17.51 2.12
N GLN A 115 2.11 17.03 1.41
CA GLN A 115 2.26 16.47 0.07
C GLN A 115 2.88 17.47 -0.93
N ASP A 116 2.65 18.77 -0.73
CA ASP A 116 3.20 19.83 -1.61
C ASP A 116 4.73 19.98 -1.47
N SER A 117 5.34 19.37 -0.44
CA SER A 117 6.79 19.29 -0.28
C SER A 117 7.42 18.14 -1.08
N TYR A 118 6.60 17.29 -1.71
CA TYR A 118 7.08 16.21 -2.57
C TYR A 118 7.87 16.78 -3.75
N LYS A 119 8.98 16.12 -4.07
CA LYS A 119 9.81 16.43 -5.23
C LYS A 119 9.89 15.20 -6.14
N SER A 120 9.86 15.43 -7.45
CA SER A 120 9.80 14.36 -8.46
C SER A 120 11.06 13.49 -8.52
N ASP A 121 12.17 13.90 -7.90
CA ASP A 121 13.40 13.12 -7.73
C ASP A 121 13.27 12.05 -6.63
N ILE A 122 12.27 12.15 -5.75
CA ILE A 122 11.99 11.14 -4.72
C ILE A 122 11.39 9.90 -5.39
N GLU A 123 12.18 8.82 -5.47
CA GLU A 123 11.77 7.54 -6.07
C GLU A 123 11.01 6.64 -5.10
N VAL A 124 11.41 6.64 -3.83
CA VAL A 124 10.79 5.86 -2.77
C VAL A 124 10.28 6.81 -1.70
N LEU A 125 9.01 6.66 -1.35
CA LEU A 125 8.33 7.44 -0.33
C LEU A 125 7.45 6.55 0.52
N SER A 126 7.03 7.05 1.68
CA SER A 126 6.08 6.38 2.56
C SER A 126 4.82 7.23 2.75
N ASN A 127 3.67 6.57 2.79
CA ASN A 127 2.39 7.21 3.10
C ASN A 127 2.10 7.24 4.63
N ALA A 128 3.16 7.17 5.44
CA ALA A 128 3.08 7.09 6.90
C ALA A 128 2.19 5.94 7.40
N SER A 129 1.56 6.09 8.57
CA SER A 129 0.58 5.14 9.13
C SER A 129 -0.85 5.69 9.07
N CYS A 130 -1.85 4.80 9.23
CA CYS A 130 -3.25 5.19 9.41
C CYS A 130 -3.44 6.19 10.57
N THR A 131 -2.81 5.94 11.73
CA THR A 131 -2.89 6.83 12.89
C THR A 131 -2.27 8.19 12.62
N THR A 132 -1.14 8.24 11.90
CA THR A 132 -0.50 9.52 11.52
C THR A 132 -1.37 10.31 10.54
N ASN A 133 -1.98 9.62 9.57
CA ASN A 133 -2.93 10.26 8.63
C ASN A 133 -4.18 10.79 9.35
N CYS A 134 -4.61 10.19 10.46
CA CYS A 134 -5.69 10.72 11.29
C CYS A 134 -5.25 11.93 12.12
N LEU A 135 -4.12 11.84 12.81
CA LEU A 135 -3.68 12.87 13.76
C LEU A 135 -3.12 14.12 13.07
N ALA A 136 -2.30 13.96 12.03
CA ALA A 136 -1.54 15.07 11.46
C ALA A 136 -2.43 16.22 10.90
N PRO A 137 -3.55 15.96 10.19
CA PRO A 137 -4.45 17.02 9.77
C PRO A 137 -5.07 17.78 10.95
N LEU A 138 -5.49 17.07 12.01
CA LEU A 138 -6.03 17.69 13.23
C LEU A 138 -4.96 18.55 13.91
N ALA A 139 -3.78 17.99 14.14
CA ALA A 139 -2.66 18.67 14.78
C ALA A 139 -2.26 19.93 13.98
N LYS A 140 -2.26 19.85 12.64
CA LYS A 140 -1.98 20.99 11.76
C LYS A 140 -2.96 22.13 12.01
N VAL A 141 -4.27 21.88 11.96
CA VAL A 141 -5.29 22.94 12.15
C VAL A 141 -5.17 23.59 13.53
N ILE A 142 -5.01 22.78 14.58
CA ILE A 142 -4.89 23.29 15.95
C ILE A 142 -3.59 24.08 16.12
N ASN A 143 -2.47 23.57 15.61
CA ASN A 143 -1.19 24.24 15.70
C ASN A 143 -1.16 25.57 14.93
N ASP A 144 -1.68 25.59 13.70
CA ASP A 144 -1.69 26.78 12.86
C ASP A 144 -2.57 27.91 13.45
N LYS A 145 -3.61 27.55 14.22
CA LYS A 145 -4.55 28.53 14.81
C LYS A 145 -4.20 28.92 16.24
N TYR A 146 -3.71 27.99 17.05
CA TYR A 146 -3.60 28.17 18.49
C TYR A 146 -2.20 27.90 19.03
N GLY A 147 -1.33 27.25 18.25
CA GLY A 147 -0.01 26.79 18.68
C GLY A 147 -0.11 25.60 19.65
N ILE A 148 0.51 24.47 19.28
CA ILE A 148 0.66 23.32 20.19
C ILE A 148 2.01 23.47 20.89
N VAL A 149 2.00 23.61 22.23
CA VAL A 149 3.24 23.63 23.03
C VAL A 149 3.76 22.22 23.25
N GLU A 150 2.88 21.31 23.67
CA GLU A 150 3.14 19.89 23.88
C GLU A 150 1.84 19.10 23.71
N GLY A 151 1.94 17.79 23.50
CA GLY A 151 0.78 16.93 23.32
C GLY A 151 1.09 15.46 23.58
N LEU A 152 0.13 14.77 24.18
CA LEU A 152 0.13 13.32 24.36
C LEU A 152 -1.05 12.75 23.58
N MET A 153 -0.84 11.60 22.95
CA MET A 153 -1.85 10.94 22.14
C MET A 153 -2.01 9.49 22.60
N THR A 154 -3.25 9.01 22.64
CA THR A 154 -3.58 7.60 22.73
C THR A 154 -4.55 7.26 21.61
N THR A 155 -4.32 6.13 20.94
CA THR A 155 -5.22 5.61 19.92
C THR A 155 -5.83 4.30 20.41
N VAL A 156 -7.15 4.21 20.43
CA VAL A 156 -7.84 2.92 20.61
C VAL A 156 -8.02 2.32 19.22
N HIS A 157 -7.16 1.37 18.88
CA HIS A 157 -7.05 0.84 17.52
C HIS A 157 -7.74 -0.52 17.39
N SER A 158 -8.41 -0.76 16.25
CA SER A 158 -8.92 -2.09 15.90
C SER A 158 -7.78 -3.09 15.73
N TYR A 159 -8.06 -4.39 15.84
CA TYR A 159 -7.02 -5.39 15.66
C TYR A 159 -6.54 -5.47 14.20
N THR A 160 -5.30 -5.92 14.00
CA THR A 160 -4.68 -6.06 12.67
C THR A 160 -4.09 -7.45 12.44
N ALA A 161 -3.65 -7.73 11.21
CA ALA A 161 -3.18 -9.05 10.78
C ALA A 161 -1.94 -9.57 11.53
N THR A 162 -1.21 -8.72 12.25
CA THR A 162 -0.03 -9.15 13.04
C THR A 162 -0.43 -9.78 14.38
N GLN A 163 -1.62 -9.47 14.89
CA GLN A 163 -2.15 -10.04 16.13
C GLN A 163 -2.52 -11.52 15.97
N LYS A 164 -2.63 -12.20 17.12
CA LYS A 164 -2.91 -13.64 17.18
C LYS A 164 -4.33 -13.87 17.67
N THR A 165 -4.97 -14.93 17.17
CA THR A 165 -6.33 -15.32 17.58
C THR A 165 -6.37 -15.91 18.99
N VAL A 166 -5.24 -16.41 19.47
CA VAL A 166 -5.02 -16.98 20.80
C VAL A 166 -3.64 -16.55 21.29
N ASP A 167 -3.39 -16.68 22.59
CA ASP A 167 -2.10 -16.35 23.20
C ASP A 167 -0.95 -17.12 22.52
N GLY A 168 0.11 -16.40 22.16
CA GLY A 168 1.25 -16.99 21.46
C GLY A 168 2.44 -16.03 21.35
N PRO A 169 3.62 -16.54 20.94
CA PRO A 169 4.82 -15.73 20.79
C PRO A 169 4.67 -14.71 19.63
N SER A 170 5.21 -13.51 19.84
CA SER A 170 5.30 -12.45 18.84
C SER A 170 6.75 -12.09 18.59
N ALA A 171 7.14 -12.10 17.32
CA ALA A 171 8.45 -11.65 16.83
C ALA A 171 8.29 -10.33 16.07
#